data_AF-A0AAD7Q3Q9-F1
#
_entry.id   AF-A0AAD7Q3Q9-F1
#
_cell.length_a   1.000
_cell.length_b   1.000
_cell.length_c   1.000
_cell.angle_alpha   90.00
_cell.angle_beta   90.00
_cell.angle_gamma   90.00
#
_symmetry.space_group_name_H-M   'P 1'
#
loop_
_entity.id
_entity.type
_entity.pdbx_description
1 polymer ?
#
loop_
_entity_poly.entity_id
_entity_poly.type
_entity_poly.pdbx_seq_one_letter_code
_entity_poly.pdbx_strand_id
1 'polypeptide(L)'
;MFLSALECLGGPEVATPKQIIEIMQVKGLTNDQVKSHLQKYRLHKRAVLAASTANPPVEMSLQNPKFEEVYFPELWMSINPHSDSRPGQLPIK
;
A
#
# COMPACT_ATOMS: atom_id res chain seq x y z
N MET A 1 8.74 -1.02 -0.20
CA MET A 1 9.12 0.32 0.33
C MET A 1 8.19 0.75 1.45
N PHE A 2 6.87 0.83 1.23
CA PHE A 2 5.94 1.24 2.28
C PHE A 2 5.78 0.19 3.39
N LEU A 3 5.53 -1.09 3.05
CA LEU A 3 5.46 -2.17 4.06
C LEU A 3 6.74 -2.26 4.90
N SER A 4 7.91 -2.17 4.27
CA SER A 4 9.20 -2.16 4.96
C SER A 4 9.33 -0.95 5.90
N ALA A 5 8.86 0.23 5.51
CA ALA A 5 8.83 1.40 6.38
C ALA A 5 7.91 1.20 7.60
N LEU A 6 6.76 0.53 7.40
CA LEU A 6 5.90 0.15 8.52
C LEU A 6 6.59 -0.82 9.48
N GLU A 7 7.27 -1.84 8.96
CA GLU A 7 8.01 -2.81 9.77
C GLU A 7 9.12 -2.12 10.58
N CYS A 8 9.89 -1.22 9.96
CA CYS A 8 10.91 -0.43 10.67
C CYS A 8 10.34 0.46 11.77
N LEU A 9 9.11 0.96 11.61
CA LEU A 9 8.45 1.82 12.58
C LEU A 9 7.70 1.06 13.68
N GLY A 10 7.63 -0.28 13.62
CA GLY A 10 6.90 -1.11 14.59
C GLY A 10 5.43 -1.36 14.22
N GLY A 11 5.06 -1.17 12.95
CA GLY A 11 3.75 -1.49 12.39
C GLY A 11 2.89 -0.27 12.02
N PRO A 12 1.75 -0.51 11.34
CA PRO A 12 0.90 0.56 10.86
C PRO A 12 0.24 1.36 11.98
N GLU A 13 0.10 0.84 13.20
CA GLU A 13 -0.60 1.49 14.31
C GLU A 13 0.20 2.67 14.89
N VAL A 14 1.53 2.55 14.90
CA VAL A 14 2.45 3.56 15.45
C VAL A 14 3.06 4.46 14.37
N ALA A 15 3.16 3.97 13.13
CA ALA A 15 3.75 4.73 12.04
C ALA A 15 2.98 6.04 11.75
N THR A 16 3.71 7.12 11.44
CA THR A 16 3.14 8.41 11.03
C THR A 16 3.47 8.73 9.57
N PRO A 17 2.65 9.52 8.86
CA PRO A 17 2.90 9.85 7.46
C PRO A 17 4.25 10.54 7.21
N LYS A 18 4.71 11.38 8.15
CA LYS A 18 6.01 12.06 8.02
C LYS A 18 7.18 11.06 8.10
N GLN A 19 7.16 10.16 9.07
CA GLN A 19 8.22 9.15 9.23
C GLN A 19 8.28 8.19 8.05
N ILE A 20 7.12 7.80 7.51
CA ILE A 20 7.07 6.91 6.35
C ILE A 20 7.71 7.58 5.12
N ILE A 21 7.44 8.86 4.88
CA ILE A 21 8.09 9.61 3.78
C ILE A 21 9.60 9.66 3.99
N GLU A 22 10.03 9.94 5.22
CA GLU A 22 11.44 10.02 5.58
C GLU A 22 12.16 8.68 5.41
N ILE A 23 11.51 7.55 5.68
CA ILE A 23 12.11 6.22 5.43
C ILE A 23 12.09 5.88 3.94
N MET A 24 11.01 6.20 3.24
CA MET A 24 10.86 5.85 1.83
C MET A 24 11.75 6.69 0.91
N GLN A 25 12.13 7.91 1.30
CA GLN A 25 13.02 8.80 0.52
C GLN A 25 12.59 8.97 -0.96
N VAL A 26 11.28 8.88 -1.24
CA VAL A 26 10.73 9.02 -2.60
C VAL A 26 10.53 10.49 -2.92
N LYS A 27 11.23 10.98 -3.95
CA LYS A 27 11.12 12.36 -4.43
C LYS A 27 9.69 12.64 -4.93
N GLY A 28 9.05 13.66 -4.38
CA GLY A 28 7.70 14.07 -4.78
C GLY A 28 6.56 13.34 -4.06
N LEU A 29 6.87 12.39 -3.16
CA LEU A 29 5.87 11.74 -2.33
C LEU A 29 5.33 12.73 -1.28
N THR A 30 4.03 12.96 -1.29
CA THR A 30 3.38 13.96 -0.42
C THR A 30 2.81 13.35 0.86
N ASN A 31 2.63 14.18 1.89
CA ASN A 31 2.03 13.77 3.15
C ASN A 31 0.62 13.19 2.98
N ASP A 32 -0.17 13.78 2.08
CA ASP A 32 -1.55 13.37 1.84
C ASP A 32 -1.66 12.01 1.15
N GLN A 33 -0.75 11.70 0.21
CA GLN A 33 -0.66 10.38 -0.43
C GLN A 33 -0.38 9.30 0.62
N VAL A 34 0.60 9.54 1.50
CA VAL A 34 0.94 8.59 2.57
C VAL A 34 -0.15 8.49 3.62
N LYS A 35 -0.77 9.61 4.00
CA LYS A 35 -1.88 9.64 4.96
C LYS A 35 -3.07 8.82 4.47
N SER A 36 -3.53 9.06 3.25
CA SER A 36 -4.67 8.34 2.67
C SER A 36 -4.36 6.85 2.50
N HIS A 37 -3.14 6.49 2.12
CA HIS A 37 -2.72 5.11 1.99
C HIS A 37 -2.64 4.39 3.35
N LEU A 38 -2.00 5.00 4.36
CA LEU A 38 -1.91 4.44 5.70
C LEU A 38 -3.30 4.23 6.33
N GLN A 39 -4.23 5.16 6.11
CA GLN A 39 -5.61 5.03 6.58
C GLN A 39 -6.29 3.81 5.96
N LYS A 40 -6.24 3.67 4.62
CA LYS A 40 -6.85 2.53 3.94
C LYS A 40 -6.21 1.20 4.36
N TYR A 41 -4.88 1.17 4.51
CA TYR A 41 -4.14 0.00 5.00
C TYR A 41 -4.63 -0.46 6.38
N ARG A 42 -4.77 0.46 7.34
CA ARG A 42 -5.27 0.16 8.69
C ARG A 42 -6.69 -0.40 8.66
N LEU A 43 -7.59 0.19 7.86
CA LEU A 43 -8.96 -0.29 7.71
C LEU A 43 -8.99 -1.71 7.14
N HIS A 44 -8.21 -1.96 6.09
CA HIS A 44 -8.11 -3.27 5.46
C HIS A 44 -7.56 -4.33 6.42
N LYS A 45 -6.43 -4.04 7.09
CA LYS A 45 -5.82 -4.94 8.08
C LYS A 45 -6.82 -5.30 9.18
N ARG A 46 -7.59 -4.33 9.68
CA ARG A 46 -8.65 -4.58 10.68
C ARG A 46 -9.78 -5.44 10.14
N ALA A 47 -10.22 -5.21 8.90
CA ALA A 47 -11.26 -6.02 8.26
C ALA A 47 -10.82 -7.48 8.09
N VAL A 48 -9.58 -7.71 7.64
CA VAL A 48 -9.00 -9.06 7.52
C VAL A 48 -8.88 -9.75 8.88
N LEU A 49 -8.43 -9.02 9.92
CA LEU A 49 -8.35 -9.56 11.28
C LEU A 49 -9.73 -9.90 11.85
N ALA A 50 -10.76 -9.10 11.54
CA ALA A 50 -12.14 -9.37 11.97
C ALA A 50 -12.77 -10.54 11.18
N ALA A 51 -12.35 -10.76 9.93
CA ALA A 51 -12.84 -11.84 9.07
C ALA A 51 -12.11 -13.18 9.28
N SER A 52 -11.21 -13.29 10.27
CA SER A 52 -10.30 -14.43 10.50
C SER A 52 -10.96 -15.80 10.73
N THR A 53 -12.30 -15.89 10.77
CA THR A 53 -13.05 -17.16 10.76
C THR A 53 -13.42 -17.65 9.35
N ALA A 54 -13.16 -16.87 8.30
CA ALA A 54 -13.41 -17.23 6.91
C ALA A 54 -12.14 -16.95 6.10
N ASN A 55 -11.61 -17.96 5.39
CA ASN A 55 -10.44 -17.81 4.51
C ASN A 55 -10.61 -16.55 3.63
N PRO A 56 -9.85 -15.46 3.89
CA PRO A 56 -10.00 -14.26 3.08
C PRO A 56 -9.58 -14.58 1.64
N PRO A 57 -10.27 -14.03 0.62
CA PRO A 57 -9.84 -14.20 -0.76
C PRO A 57 -8.36 -13.86 -0.89
N VAL A 58 -7.58 -14.71 -1.58
CA VAL A 58 -6.13 -14.54 -1.77
C VAL A 58 -5.73 -13.16 -2.26
N GLU A 59 -6.64 -12.49 -2.98
CA GLU A 59 -6.49 -11.11 -3.43
C GLU A 59 -6.36 -10.11 -2.28
N MET A 60 -7.09 -10.30 -1.18
CA MET A 60 -7.13 -9.42 -0.01
C MET A 60 -5.98 -9.65 0.99
N SER A 61 -5.05 -10.56 0.70
CA SER A 61 -3.93 -10.86 1.60
C SER A 61 -2.86 -9.76 1.55
N LEU A 62 -2.41 -9.31 2.72
CA LEU A 62 -1.31 -8.34 2.86
C LEU A 62 0.04 -8.89 2.38
N GLN A 63 0.17 -10.23 2.29
CA GLN A 63 1.35 -10.91 1.74
C GLN A 63 1.35 -10.97 0.20
N ASN A 64 0.28 -10.56 -0.48
CA ASN A 64 0.26 -10.52 -1.95
C ASN A 64 1.27 -9.47 -2.46
N PRO A 65 2.29 -9.86 -3.25
CA PRO A 65 3.31 -8.91 -3.73
C PRO A 65 2.73 -7.80 -4.63
N LYS A 66 1.54 -7.99 -5.22
CA LYS A 66 0.83 -6.99 -6.02
C LYS A 66 -0.22 -6.20 -5.22
N PHE A 67 -0.24 -6.34 -3.90
CA PHE A 67 -1.24 -5.68 -3.05
C PHE A 67 -1.25 -4.15 -3.21
N GLU A 68 -0.07 -3.52 -3.22
CA GLU A 68 0.04 -2.06 -3.42
C GLU A 68 -0.40 -1.63 -4.83
N GLU A 69 -0.14 -2.44 -5.86
CA GLU A 69 -0.55 -2.18 -7.25
C GLU A 69 -2.08 -2.23 -7.41
N VAL A 70 -2.72 -3.26 -6.84
CA VAL A 70 -4.16 -3.52 -7.02
C VAL A 70 -5.03 -2.60 -6.14
N TYR A 71 -4.65 -2.43 -4.87
CA TYR A 71 -5.49 -1.70 -3.91
C TYR A 71 -5.08 -0.23 -3.76
N PHE A 72 -3.87 0.14 -4.19
CA PHE A 72 -3.31 1.47 -4.01
C PHE A 72 -2.57 2.00 -5.25
N PRO A 73 -3.21 2.00 -6.43
CA PRO A 73 -2.57 2.38 -7.68
C PRO A 73 -1.97 3.79 -7.64
N GLU A 74 -2.61 4.75 -6.97
CA GLU A 74 -2.11 6.13 -6.83
C GLU A 74 -0.74 6.21 -6.11
N LEU A 75 -0.54 5.42 -5.05
CA LEU A 75 0.73 5.40 -4.34
C LEU A 75 1.77 4.64 -5.15
N TRP A 76 1.39 3.48 -5.71
CA TRP A 76 2.27 2.68 -6.57
C TRP A 76 2.82 3.49 -7.75
N MET A 77 1.97 4.29 -8.40
CA MET A 77 2.37 5.19 -9.49
C MET A 77 3.32 6.29 -9.01
N SER A 78 3.11 6.82 -7.80
CA SER A 78 3.96 7.86 -7.24
C SER A 78 5.34 7.35 -6.82
N ILE A 79 5.44 6.09 -6.38
CA ILE A 79 6.72 5.47 -6.01
C ILE A 79 7.41 4.78 -7.21
N ASN A 80 6.70 4.55 -8.33
CA ASN A 80 7.24 4.00 -9.57
C ASN A 80 6.87 4.86 -10.80
N PRO A 81 7.45 6.06 -10.96
CA PRO A 81 7.03 7.02 -11.98
C PRO A 81 7.35 6.63 -13.44
N HIS A 82 8.07 5.53 -13.69
CA HIS A 82 8.39 5.03 -15.05
C HIS A 82 7.42 3.93 -15.54
N SER A 83 6.46 3.48 -14.73
CA SER A 83 5.47 2.49 -15.17
C SER A 83 4.28 3.17 -15.84
N ASP A 84 4.39 3.48 -17.13
CA ASP A 84 3.32 4.05 -17.98
C ASP A 84 2.24 3.01 -18.35
N SER A 85 2.00 2.03 -17.48
CA SER A 85 1.05 0.96 -17.71
C SER A 85 0.02 0.98 -16.60
N ARG A 86 -1.18 1.47 -16.92
CA ARG A 86 -2.37 1.24 -16.10
C ARG A 86 -2.46 -0.26 -15.78
N PRO A 87 -2.62 -0.66 -14.51
CA PRO A 87 -2.82 -2.07 -14.19
C PRO A 87 -4.21 -2.49 -14.69
N GLY A 88 -4.26 -3.42 -15.65
CA GLY A 88 -5.49 -4.10 -16.05
C GLY A 88 -5.94 -3.99 -17.51
N GLN A 89 -5.27 -3.25 -18.40
CA GLN A 89 -5.60 -3.32 -19.83
C GLN A 89 -4.83 -4.49 -20.47
N LEU A 90 -5.50 -5.64 -20.65
CA LEU A 90 -5.04 -6.67 -21.58
C LEU A 90 -4.78 -6.00 -22.95
N PRO A 91 -3.68 -6.35 -23.65
CA PRO A 91 -3.44 -5.82 -24.98
C PRO A 91 -4.62 -6.22 -25.88
N ILE A 92 -5.30 -5.22 -26.43
CA ILE A 92 -6.30 -5.46 -27.47
C ILE A 92 -5.50 -5.80 -28.73
N LYS A 93 -5.55 -7.08 -29.10
CA LYS A 93 -5.05 -7.66 -30.35
C LYS A 93 -5.49 -6.88 -31.58
#